data_AF-A0A086ANE0-F1
#
_entry.id   AF-A0A086ANE0-F1
#
_cell.length_a   1.000
_cell.length_b   1.000
_cell.length_c   1.000
_cell.angle_alpha   90.00
_cell.angle_beta   90.00
_cell.angle_gamma   90.00
#
_symmetry.space_group_name_H-M   'P 1'
#
loop_
_entity.id
_entity.type
_entity.pdbx_description
1 polymer ?
#
loop_
_entity_poly.entity_id
_entity_poly.type
_entity_poly.pdbx_seq_one_letter_code
_entity_poly.pdbx_strand_id
1 'polypeptide(L)'
;MATKTGIYITGLGQSIHNETVEKYTERLRNELNFTTTGFNYFIKTEKISYQPERNSTVVSLFKKDKNDNEELIYKIYDFQYHKILTEKFEHYNIFIKNLILFSLIIKKTPQITLRFFRKKEFSSPYQTTYAFSILLIISLCVLFLIPACIDLMTNESIIKNISKLLYHFGYDIDVERIHNYGKYVLSITTLILIFAPQSKTIITSLATEFSCVDSYIANGEQSQIVLGNLDSLVEYIAENEVEPEIHFHCYSFGSILATDLIFPVAEIPPSDNIQKLTKLLITTGNPYEFINAYYPSFFKRRSAIMENNIKWLNIYSVSDVFATNFRKDDTRGEAEFGIKNIAIIPENINYEITSDKSGIIAFFSLNSIKMHKCYWDPSTIGQSCMKVLLPKLIGSKHI
;
A
#
# COMPACT_ATOMS: atom_id res chain seq x y z
N MET A 1 -0.56 34.13 -7.73
CA MET A 1 -0.47 33.45 -6.43
C MET A 1 -0.10 32.02 -6.77
N ALA A 2 0.96 31.47 -6.18
CA ALA A 2 1.43 30.12 -6.52
C ALA A 2 0.28 29.11 -6.34
N THR A 3 0.01 28.31 -7.36
CA THR A 3 -1.02 27.27 -7.26
C THR A 3 -0.51 26.16 -6.35
N LYS A 4 -1.23 25.93 -5.25
CA LYS A 4 -0.95 24.81 -4.35
C LYS A 4 -1.51 23.54 -4.98
N THR A 5 -0.62 22.58 -5.26
CA THR A 5 -0.97 21.38 -6.03
C THR A 5 -0.62 20.11 -5.25
N GLY A 6 -1.61 19.26 -5.01
CA GLY A 6 -1.43 17.94 -4.42
C GLY A 6 -1.27 16.84 -5.47
N ILE A 7 -0.41 15.85 -5.20
CA ILE A 7 -0.43 14.55 -5.89
C ILE A 7 -0.82 13.49 -4.87
N TYR A 8 -1.98 12.88 -5.05
CA TYR A 8 -2.48 11.81 -4.21
C TYR A 8 -2.00 10.45 -4.73
N ILE A 9 -1.32 9.72 -3.86
CA ILE A 9 -0.82 8.37 -4.14
C ILE A 9 -1.42 7.41 -3.11
N THR A 10 -2.33 6.56 -3.60
CA THR A 10 -3.06 5.61 -2.76
C THR A 10 -2.19 4.47 -2.20
N GLY A 11 -2.75 3.75 -1.23
CA GLY A 11 -2.18 2.50 -0.73
C GLY A 11 -2.50 1.30 -1.63
N LEU A 12 -1.99 0.14 -1.23
CA LEU A 12 -2.38 -1.14 -1.84
C LEU A 12 -3.82 -1.50 -1.50
N GLY A 13 -4.36 -2.46 -2.24
CA GLY A 13 -5.71 -2.97 -2.04
C GLY A 13 -6.76 -2.07 -2.65
N GLN A 14 -6.48 -1.34 -3.74
CA GLN A 14 -7.48 -0.50 -4.43
C GLN A 14 -8.71 -1.32 -4.87
N SER A 15 -8.51 -2.59 -5.21
CA SER A 15 -9.57 -3.54 -5.55
C SER A 15 -10.51 -3.88 -4.37
N ILE A 16 -10.07 -3.65 -3.14
CA ILE A 16 -10.79 -3.93 -1.89
C ILE A 16 -11.20 -2.62 -1.18
N HIS A 17 -10.40 -1.57 -1.36
CA HIS A 17 -10.55 -0.23 -0.80
C HIS A 17 -10.69 0.76 -1.93
N ASN A 18 -11.93 1.11 -2.22
CA ASN A 18 -12.27 2.15 -3.18
C ASN A 18 -12.04 3.55 -2.58
N GLU A 19 -10.80 3.82 -2.12
CA GLU A 19 -10.36 5.13 -1.66
C GLU A 19 -9.79 5.90 -2.85
N THR A 20 -10.44 7.01 -3.18
CA THR A 20 -10.15 7.79 -4.38
C THR A 20 -9.75 9.21 -4.01
N VAL A 21 -9.13 9.93 -4.96
CA VAL A 21 -8.76 11.35 -4.76
C VAL A 21 -9.98 12.22 -4.43
N GLU A 22 -11.15 11.89 -4.99
CA GLU A 22 -12.40 12.61 -4.74
C GLU A 22 -12.81 12.44 -3.28
N LYS A 23 -12.81 11.21 -2.76
CA LYS A 23 -13.14 10.96 -1.35
C LYS A 23 -12.12 11.60 -0.40
N TYR A 24 -10.84 11.55 -0.76
CA TYR A 24 -9.78 12.21 0.00
C TYR A 24 -10.01 13.72 0.08
N THR A 25 -10.30 14.36 -1.05
CA THR A 25 -10.52 15.80 -1.16
C THR A 25 -11.85 16.23 -0.53
N GLU A 26 -12.89 15.39 -0.62
CA GLU A 26 -14.18 15.60 0.03
C GLU A 26 -14.03 15.69 1.57
N ARG A 27 -13.19 14.82 2.16
CA ARG A 27 -12.89 14.86 3.60
C ARG A 27 -12.14 16.13 3.98
N LEU A 28 -11.19 16.57 3.15
CA LEU A 28 -10.49 17.84 3.34
C LEU A 28 -11.46 19.04 3.27
N ARG A 29 -12.36 19.05 2.28
CA ARG A 29 -13.42 20.05 2.13
C ARG A 29 -14.34 20.08 3.35
N ASN A 30 -14.74 18.92 3.85
CA ASN A 30 -15.60 18.82 5.03
C ASN A 30 -14.90 19.37 6.27
N GLU A 31 -13.63 19.04 6.48
CA GLU A 31 -12.87 19.60 7.61
C GLU A 31 -12.68 21.12 7.51
N LEU A 32 -12.48 21.66 6.31
CA LEU A 32 -12.48 23.11 6.07
C LEU A 32 -13.82 23.75 6.44
N ASN A 33 -14.94 23.16 6.03
CA ASN A 33 -16.28 23.62 6.40
C ASN A 33 -16.53 23.58 7.92
N PHE A 34 -15.91 22.63 8.65
CA PHE A 34 -16.06 22.54 10.10
C PHE A 34 -15.18 23.52 10.88
N THR A 35 -14.03 23.89 10.32
CA THR A 35 -13.01 24.70 11.01
C THR A 35 -13.05 26.17 10.66
N THR A 36 -13.65 26.54 9.52
CA THR A 36 -13.71 27.92 9.05
C THR A 36 -15.16 28.44 9.03
N THR A 37 -15.33 29.74 9.26
CA THR A 37 -16.64 30.39 9.26
C THR A 37 -16.72 31.48 8.20
N GLY A 38 -17.87 31.59 7.53
CA GLY A 38 -18.14 32.66 6.58
C GLY A 38 -17.71 32.37 5.14
N PHE A 39 -17.18 31.18 4.88
CA PHE A 39 -16.86 30.68 3.54
C PHE A 39 -17.60 29.36 3.29
N ASN A 40 -17.92 29.09 2.03
CA ASN A 40 -18.43 27.80 1.57
C ASN A 40 -17.38 27.15 0.68
N TYR A 41 -17.10 25.87 0.89
CA TYR A 41 -16.13 25.13 0.09
C TYR A 41 -16.83 24.12 -0.81
N PHE A 42 -16.40 24.03 -2.06
CA PHE A 42 -16.92 23.07 -3.03
C PHE A 42 -15.80 22.49 -3.89
N ILE A 43 -16.05 21.34 -4.51
CA ILE A 43 -15.09 20.64 -5.37
C ILE A 43 -15.59 20.60 -6.82
N LYS A 44 -14.68 20.69 -7.78
CA LYS A 44 -14.92 20.38 -9.20
C LYS A 44 -13.97 19.26 -9.60
N THR A 45 -14.47 18.24 -10.28
CA THR A 45 -13.68 17.09 -10.72
C THR A 45 -13.57 17.07 -12.24
N GLU A 46 -12.37 16.86 -12.74
CA GLU A 46 -12.08 16.67 -14.16
C GLU A 46 -11.17 15.46 -14.38
N LYS A 47 -11.14 14.95 -15.61
CA LYS A 47 -10.19 13.92 -16.03
C LYS A 47 -9.28 14.52 -17.07
N ILE A 48 -7.98 14.39 -16.84
CA ILE A 48 -6.95 14.82 -17.79
C ILE A 48 -6.17 13.62 -18.28
N SER A 49 -5.51 13.78 -19.43
CA SER A 49 -4.52 12.85 -19.95
C SER A 49 -3.17 13.56 -19.93
N TYR A 50 -2.19 12.98 -19.23
CA TYR A 50 -0.82 13.51 -19.17
C TYR A 50 0.15 12.70 -20.06
N GLN A 51 -0.30 11.54 -20.57
CA GLN A 51 0.31 10.78 -21.66
C GLN A 51 -0.79 10.05 -22.45
N PRO A 52 -0.55 9.61 -23.71
CA PRO A 52 -1.57 9.00 -24.58
C PRO A 52 -2.40 7.86 -23.96
N GLU A 53 -1.84 7.13 -22.99
CA GLU A 53 -2.51 6.02 -22.30
C GLU A 53 -2.64 6.23 -20.78
N ARG A 54 -2.32 7.42 -20.28
CA ARG A 54 -2.27 7.70 -18.85
C ARG A 54 -3.14 8.91 -18.51
N ASN A 55 -4.05 8.68 -17.58
CA ASN A 55 -5.02 9.66 -17.14
C ASN A 55 -4.83 9.94 -15.65
N SER A 56 -5.19 11.15 -15.25
CA SER A 56 -5.30 11.55 -13.85
C SER A 56 -6.71 12.10 -13.63
N THR A 57 -7.37 11.65 -12.56
CA THR A 57 -8.50 12.40 -12.03
C THR A 57 -7.95 13.59 -11.26
N VAL A 58 -8.52 14.77 -11.49
CA VAL A 58 -8.09 16.00 -10.83
C VAL A 58 -9.27 16.60 -10.10
N VAL A 59 -9.06 16.95 -8.83
CA VAL A 59 -10.08 17.54 -7.98
C VAL A 59 -9.62 18.92 -7.55
N SER A 60 -10.33 19.93 -8.02
CA SER A 60 -10.09 21.33 -7.72
C SER A 60 -11.00 21.76 -6.57
N LEU A 61 -10.40 22.22 -5.48
CA LEU A 61 -11.07 22.70 -4.28
C LEU A 61 -11.15 24.23 -4.33
N PHE A 62 -12.37 24.74 -4.26
CA PHE A 62 -12.67 26.16 -4.30
C PHE A 62 -13.21 26.65 -2.97
N LYS A 63 -12.88 27.89 -2.66
CA LYS A 63 -13.42 28.67 -1.56
C LYS A 63 -14.34 29.74 -2.14
N LYS A 64 -15.54 29.86 -1.58
CA LYS A 64 -16.56 30.81 -1.98
C LYS A 64 -16.89 31.75 -0.82
N ASP A 65 -16.79 33.05 -1.03
CA ASP A 65 -17.18 34.05 -0.04
C ASP A 65 -18.68 34.40 -0.10
N LYS A 66 -19.14 35.30 0.78
CA LYS A 66 -20.53 35.77 0.81
C LYS A 66 -20.92 36.63 -0.41
N ASN A 67 -19.94 37.13 -1.16
CA ASN A 67 -20.13 37.98 -2.33
C ASN A 67 -20.07 37.16 -3.64
N ASP A 68 -20.17 35.83 -3.53
CA ASP A 68 -20.07 34.88 -4.64
C ASP A 68 -18.71 34.88 -5.38
N ASN A 69 -17.64 35.41 -4.79
CA ASN A 69 -16.30 35.29 -5.38
C ASN A 69 -15.76 33.87 -5.16
N GLU A 70 -15.32 33.23 -6.24
CA GLU A 70 -14.69 31.91 -6.24
C GLU A 70 -13.16 32.04 -6.30
N GLU A 71 -12.47 31.43 -5.33
CA GLU A 71 -11.01 31.35 -5.28
C GLU A 71 -10.60 29.87 -5.30
N LEU A 72 -9.69 29.50 -6.22
CA LEU A 72 -9.07 28.18 -6.22
C LEU A 72 -8.03 28.13 -5.11
N ILE A 73 -8.21 27.24 -4.13
CA ILE A 73 -7.28 27.10 -3.00
C ILE A 73 -6.35 25.91 -3.15
N TYR A 74 -6.82 24.84 -3.81
CA TYR A 74 -6.04 23.61 -3.91
C TYR A 74 -6.47 22.76 -5.09
N LYS A 75 -5.52 22.14 -5.78
CA LYS A 75 -5.80 21.22 -6.89
C LYS A 75 -5.09 19.89 -6.63
N ILE A 76 -5.81 18.77 -6.60
CA ILE A 76 -5.25 17.45 -6.25
C ILE A 76 -5.36 16.49 -7.44
N TYR A 77 -4.22 15.96 -7.88
CA TYR A 77 -4.08 15.00 -8.97
C TYR A 77 -4.00 13.58 -8.40
N ASP A 78 -4.67 12.63 -9.03
CA ASP A 78 -4.61 11.21 -8.70
C ASP A 78 -3.51 10.50 -9.48
N PHE A 79 -2.58 9.83 -8.79
CA PHE A 79 -1.61 8.95 -9.43
C PHE A 79 -2.04 7.48 -9.38
N GLN A 80 -2.62 7.02 -10.49
CA GLN A 80 -3.19 5.67 -10.65
C GLN A 80 -2.12 4.61 -10.94
N TYR A 81 -1.16 4.41 -10.02
CA TYR A 81 -0.04 3.50 -10.21
C TYR A 81 -0.43 2.02 -10.26
N HIS A 82 -1.58 1.62 -9.67
CA HIS A 82 -1.94 0.22 -9.49
C HIS A 82 -1.91 -0.54 -10.82
N LYS A 83 -2.56 0.00 -11.86
CA LYS A 83 -2.58 -0.59 -13.20
C LYS A 83 -1.17 -0.76 -13.78
N ILE A 84 -0.31 0.24 -13.59
CA ILE A 84 1.09 0.22 -14.08
C ILE A 84 1.89 -0.87 -13.36
N LEU A 85 1.71 -0.97 -12.05
CA LEU A 85 2.39 -1.95 -11.20
C LEU A 85 1.97 -3.39 -11.54
N THR A 86 0.68 -3.62 -11.81
CA THR A 86 0.12 -4.96 -12.04
C THR A 86 0.12 -5.41 -13.50
N GLU A 87 0.38 -4.54 -14.46
CA GLU A 87 0.25 -4.78 -15.91
C GLU A 87 0.88 -6.11 -16.36
N LYS A 88 2.14 -6.38 -15.98
CA LYS A 88 2.82 -7.65 -16.32
C LYS A 88 2.14 -8.88 -15.72
N PHE A 89 1.53 -8.72 -14.57
CA PHE A 89 0.85 -9.81 -13.87
C PHE A 89 -0.57 -10.03 -14.36
N GLU A 90 -1.24 -9.05 -14.96
CA GLU A 90 -2.61 -9.22 -15.45
C GLU A 90 -2.74 -10.41 -16.40
N HIS A 91 -1.76 -10.63 -17.28
CA HIS A 91 -1.73 -11.72 -18.25
C HIS A 91 -1.50 -13.12 -17.66
N TYR A 92 -0.99 -13.24 -16.42
CA TYR A 92 -0.80 -14.55 -15.80
C TYR A 92 -2.12 -15.16 -15.34
N ASN A 93 -2.24 -16.47 -15.54
CA ASN A 93 -3.35 -17.23 -14.98
C ASN A 93 -3.26 -17.30 -13.45
N ILE A 94 -4.38 -17.64 -12.81
CA ILE A 94 -4.49 -17.72 -11.34
C ILE A 94 -3.49 -18.69 -10.72
N PHE A 95 -3.14 -19.78 -11.42
CA PHE A 95 -2.21 -20.77 -10.94
C PHE A 95 -0.79 -20.19 -10.82
N ILE A 96 -0.29 -19.55 -11.88
CA ILE A 96 1.03 -18.90 -11.88
C ILE A 96 1.09 -17.81 -10.81
N LYS A 97 0.06 -16.95 -10.72
CA LYS A 97 -0.04 -15.91 -9.67
C LYS A 97 0.08 -16.49 -8.26
N ASN A 98 -0.60 -17.60 -7.98
CA ASN A 98 -0.55 -18.24 -6.67
C ASN A 98 0.77 -18.98 -6.42
N LEU A 99 1.39 -19.57 -7.45
CA LEU A 99 2.71 -20.17 -7.33
C LEU A 99 3.79 -19.13 -7.00
N ILE A 100 3.72 -17.95 -7.62
CA ILE A 100 4.59 -16.82 -7.30
C ILE A 100 4.37 -16.38 -5.85
N LEU A 101 3.11 -16.18 -5.42
CA LEU A 101 2.79 -15.83 -4.04
C LEU A 101 3.33 -16.88 -3.05
N PHE A 102 3.11 -18.17 -3.32
CA PHE A 102 3.60 -19.26 -2.48
C PHE A 102 5.13 -19.26 -2.39
N SER A 103 5.82 -19.16 -3.53
CA SER A 103 7.29 -19.08 -3.60
C SER A 103 7.84 -17.90 -2.79
N LEU A 104 7.19 -16.74 -2.88
CA LEU A 104 7.54 -15.55 -2.12
C LEU A 104 7.40 -15.79 -0.62
N ILE A 105 6.30 -16.39 -0.16
CA ILE A 105 6.09 -16.68 1.26
C ILE A 105 7.17 -17.64 1.78
N ILE A 106 7.50 -18.69 1.02
CA ILE A 106 8.59 -19.62 1.36
C ILE A 106 9.92 -18.88 1.45
N LYS A 107 10.25 -18.02 0.46
CA LYS A 107 11.46 -17.19 0.44
C LYS A 107 11.56 -16.25 1.65
N LYS A 108 10.44 -15.72 2.14
CA LYS A 108 10.39 -14.81 3.31
C LYS A 108 10.30 -15.53 4.65
N THR A 109 9.97 -16.82 4.67
CA THR A 109 9.82 -17.62 5.90
C THR A 109 11.04 -17.55 6.82
N PRO A 110 12.31 -17.68 6.34
CA PRO A 110 13.47 -17.57 7.22
C PRO A 110 13.56 -16.24 7.98
N GLN A 111 13.23 -15.12 7.31
CA GLN A 111 13.22 -13.79 7.92
C GLN A 111 12.11 -13.66 8.96
N ILE A 112 10.90 -14.18 8.65
CA ILE A 112 9.77 -14.21 9.59
C ILE A 112 10.14 -15.03 10.83
N THR A 113 10.76 -16.20 10.64
CA THR A 113 11.23 -17.06 11.74
C THR A 113 12.29 -16.36 12.59
N LEU A 114 13.27 -15.68 11.98
CA LEU A 114 14.32 -14.94 12.68
C LEU A 114 13.74 -13.87 13.63
N ARG A 115 12.66 -13.18 13.20
CA ARG A 115 12.03 -12.11 13.99
C ARG A 115 11.46 -12.59 15.33
N PHE A 116 11.07 -13.87 15.46
CA PHE A 116 10.65 -14.42 16.76
C PHE A 116 11.78 -14.39 17.80
N PHE A 117 13.02 -14.54 17.35
CA PHE A 117 14.20 -14.62 18.21
C PHE A 117 14.84 -13.24 18.45
N ARG A 118 14.55 -12.24 17.60
CA ARG A 118 15.12 -10.88 17.68
C ARG A 118 14.10 -9.81 18.05
N LYS A 119 13.35 -10.02 19.14
CA LYS A 119 12.21 -9.17 19.53
C LYS A 119 12.53 -7.68 19.76
N LYS A 120 13.78 -7.33 20.09
CA LYS A 120 14.19 -5.95 20.39
C LYS A 120 14.39 -5.08 19.14
N GLU A 121 14.51 -5.69 17.97
CA GLU A 121 14.84 -4.99 16.71
C GLU A 121 13.61 -4.73 15.83
N PHE A 122 12.43 -5.24 16.22
CA PHE A 122 11.24 -5.25 15.36
C PHE A 122 9.95 -5.03 16.14
N SER A 123 9.11 -4.10 15.67
CA SER A 123 7.74 -3.90 16.15
C SER A 123 6.84 -5.10 15.77
N SER A 124 6.00 -5.56 16.72
CA SER A 124 4.89 -6.51 16.51
C SER A 124 5.14 -7.80 15.69
N PRO A 125 6.18 -8.62 15.98
CA PRO A 125 6.56 -9.79 15.17
C PRO A 125 5.47 -10.88 15.05
N TYR A 126 4.64 -11.03 16.08
CA TYR A 126 3.58 -12.03 16.12
C TYR A 126 2.45 -11.75 15.13
N GLN A 127 2.01 -10.50 15.04
CA GLN A 127 0.92 -10.10 14.15
C GLN A 127 1.34 -10.20 12.69
N THR A 128 2.58 -9.81 12.39
CA THR A 128 3.10 -9.97 11.04
C THR A 128 3.20 -11.44 10.64
N THR A 129 3.67 -12.31 11.55
CA THR A 129 3.68 -13.75 11.26
C THR A 129 2.27 -14.30 11.03
N TYR A 130 1.30 -13.84 11.82
CA TYR A 130 -0.09 -14.23 11.62
C TYR A 130 -0.62 -13.78 10.24
N ALA A 131 -0.31 -12.56 9.81
CA ALA A 131 -0.64 -12.07 8.46
C ALA A 131 -0.02 -12.93 7.35
N PHE A 132 1.27 -13.25 7.44
CA PHE A 132 1.96 -14.13 6.50
C PHE A 132 1.38 -15.56 6.51
N SER A 133 0.93 -16.04 7.67
CA SER A 133 0.27 -17.35 7.78
C SER A 133 -1.07 -17.36 7.05
N ILE A 134 -1.84 -16.27 7.09
CA ILE A 134 -3.07 -16.13 6.31
C ILE A 134 -2.77 -16.15 4.81
N LEU A 135 -1.75 -15.40 4.36
CA LEU A 135 -1.32 -15.43 2.96
C LEU A 135 -0.86 -16.84 2.54
N LEU A 136 -0.19 -17.57 3.44
CA LEU A 136 0.24 -18.95 3.19
C LEU A 136 -0.97 -19.86 2.99
N ILE A 137 -1.94 -19.82 3.89
CA ILE A 137 -3.19 -20.58 3.78
C ILE A 137 -3.90 -20.26 2.46
N ILE A 138 -4.02 -18.97 2.12
CA ILE A 138 -4.63 -18.53 0.87
C ILE A 138 -3.91 -19.11 -0.35
N SER A 139 -2.58 -19.02 -0.39
CA SER A 139 -1.78 -19.55 -1.50
C SER A 139 -1.92 -21.07 -1.63
N LEU A 140 -1.95 -21.79 -0.49
CA LEU A 140 -2.13 -23.24 -0.44
C LEU A 140 -3.52 -23.67 -0.92
N CYS A 141 -4.58 -22.94 -0.56
CA CYS A 141 -5.94 -23.25 -1.02
C CYS A 141 -6.04 -23.34 -2.55
N VAL A 142 -5.34 -22.47 -3.29
CA VAL A 142 -5.36 -22.51 -4.77
C VAL A 142 -4.51 -23.67 -5.30
N LEU A 143 -3.35 -23.93 -4.71
CA LEU A 143 -2.51 -25.07 -5.10
C LEU A 143 -3.22 -26.41 -4.83
N PHE A 144 -4.01 -26.49 -3.77
CA PHE A 144 -4.80 -27.65 -3.40
C PHE A 144 -6.02 -27.91 -4.29
N LEU A 145 -6.40 -26.97 -5.16
CA LEU A 145 -7.36 -27.26 -6.24
C LEU A 145 -6.79 -28.23 -7.28
N ILE A 146 -5.47 -28.32 -7.45
CA ILE A 146 -4.86 -29.22 -8.43
C ILE A 146 -5.04 -30.69 -8.06
N PRO A 147 -4.67 -31.14 -6.84
CA PRO A 147 -4.98 -32.49 -6.39
C PRO A 147 -6.47 -32.82 -6.51
N ALA A 148 -7.36 -31.87 -6.22
CA ALA A 148 -8.80 -32.06 -6.37
C ALA A 148 -9.25 -32.24 -7.83
N CYS A 149 -8.70 -31.46 -8.77
CA CYS A 149 -8.97 -31.63 -10.19
C CYS A 149 -8.44 -32.99 -10.70
N ILE A 150 -7.25 -33.40 -10.24
CA ILE A 150 -6.69 -34.71 -10.56
C ILE A 150 -7.61 -35.81 -10.01
N ASP A 151 -8.04 -35.70 -8.75
CA ASP A 151 -8.93 -36.65 -8.08
C ASP A 151 -10.24 -36.88 -8.86
N LEU A 152 -10.89 -35.79 -9.29
CA LEU A 152 -12.09 -35.84 -10.11
C LEU A 152 -11.88 -36.48 -11.49
N MET A 153 -10.66 -36.40 -12.04
CA MET A 153 -10.31 -36.99 -13.33
C MET A 153 -9.81 -38.43 -13.22
N THR A 154 -9.41 -38.88 -12.03
CA THR A 154 -8.89 -40.22 -11.80
C THR A 154 -9.96 -41.18 -11.28
N ASN A 155 -10.36 -42.14 -12.11
CA ASN A 155 -11.04 -43.35 -11.63
C ASN A 155 -10.05 -44.31 -10.95
N GLU A 156 -10.52 -45.19 -10.06
CA GLU A 156 -9.70 -46.20 -9.38
C GLU A 156 -8.85 -47.06 -10.34
N SER A 157 -9.35 -47.28 -11.57
CA SER A 157 -8.63 -48.01 -12.63
C SER A 157 -7.42 -47.23 -13.16
N ILE A 158 -7.51 -45.91 -13.26
CA ILE A 158 -6.44 -45.02 -13.75
C ILE A 158 -5.34 -44.91 -12.69
N ILE A 159 -5.71 -44.82 -11.41
CA ILE A 159 -4.77 -44.80 -10.27
C ILE A 159 -3.91 -46.07 -10.22
N LYS A 160 -4.53 -47.24 -10.43
CA LYS A 160 -3.84 -48.53 -10.50
C LYS A 160 -2.88 -48.65 -11.70
N ASN A 161 -3.17 -47.95 -12.81
CA ASN A 161 -2.29 -47.95 -13.98
C ASN A 161 -1.11 -46.97 -13.82
N ILE A 162 -1.34 -45.79 -13.24
CA ILE A 162 -0.30 -44.80 -12.97
C ILE A 162 0.70 -45.32 -11.92
N SER A 163 0.22 -45.96 -10.85
CA SER A 163 1.09 -46.57 -9.83
C SER A 163 2.01 -47.65 -10.43
N LYS A 164 1.46 -48.53 -11.29
CA LYS A 164 2.26 -49.52 -12.03
C LYS A 164 3.31 -48.87 -12.95
N LEU A 165 2.96 -47.77 -13.61
CA LEU A 165 3.86 -47.03 -14.49
C LEU A 165 5.00 -46.35 -13.71
N LEU A 166 4.69 -45.68 -12.59
CA LEU A 166 5.69 -45.02 -11.74
C LEU A 166 6.65 -46.02 -11.12
N TYR A 167 6.14 -47.17 -10.68
CA TYR A 167 6.96 -48.29 -10.19
C TYR A 167 7.91 -48.80 -11.27
N HIS A 168 7.46 -48.86 -12.53
CA HIS A 168 8.30 -49.22 -13.68
C HIS A 168 9.43 -48.20 -13.94
N PHE A 169 9.21 -46.92 -13.65
CA PHE A 169 10.23 -45.86 -13.73
C PHE A 169 11.11 -45.72 -12.47
N GLY A 170 10.97 -46.62 -11.49
CA GLY A 170 11.78 -46.62 -10.26
C GLY A 170 11.36 -45.59 -9.21
N TYR A 171 10.17 -44.99 -9.36
CA TYR A 171 9.60 -44.09 -8.36
C TYR A 171 8.58 -44.84 -7.50
N ASP A 172 8.94 -45.12 -6.25
CA ASP A 172 8.02 -45.71 -5.26
C ASP A 172 7.16 -44.61 -4.63
N ILE A 173 6.15 -44.17 -5.38
CA ILE A 173 5.19 -43.17 -4.93
C ILE A 173 3.86 -43.88 -4.63
N ASP A 174 3.45 -43.82 -3.36
CA ASP A 174 2.16 -44.36 -2.89
C ASP A 174 1.00 -43.49 -3.38
N VAL A 175 0.53 -43.77 -4.60
CA VAL A 175 -0.54 -43.05 -5.28
C VAL A 175 -1.88 -43.17 -4.53
N GLU A 176 -2.11 -44.29 -3.84
CA GLU A 176 -3.35 -44.54 -3.09
C GLU A 176 -3.42 -43.66 -1.85
N ARG A 177 -2.28 -43.47 -1.17
CA ARG A 177 -2.16 -42.52 -0.07
C ARG A 177 -2.31 -41.08 -0.53
N ILE A 178 -1.76 -40.70 -1.69
CA ILE A 178 -1.97 -39.37 -2.30
C ILE A 178 -3.45 -39.13 -2.59
N HIS A 179 -4.14 -40.13 -3.16
CA HIS A 179 -5.58 -40.06 -3.43
C HIS A 179 -6.39 -39.85 -2.15
N ASN A 180 -6.09 -40.59 -1.09
CA ASN A 180 -6.76 -40.44 0.20
C ASN A 180 -6.51 -39.05 0.83
N TYR A 181 -5.28 -38.53 0.78
CA TYR A 181 -4.99 -37.16 1.21
C TYR A 181 -5.71 -36.12 0.35
N GLY A 182 -5.85 -36.35 -0.96
CA GLY A 182 -6.58 -35.49 -1.89
C GLY A 182 -8.03 -35.23 -1.46
N LYS A 183 -8.74 -36.27 -1.00
CA LYS A 183 -10.13 -36.17 -0.51
C LYS A 183 -10.28 -35.25 0.72
N TYR A 184 -9.36 -35.37 1.68
CA TYR A 184 -9.34 -34.50 2.86
C TYR A 184 -9.04 -33.04 2.47
N VAL A 185 -8.03 -32.85 1.61
CA VAL A 185 -7.64 -31.54 1.10
C VAL A 185 -8.78 -30.87 0.34
N LEU A 186 -9.51 -31.63 -0.49
CA LEU A 186 -10.68 -31.14 -1.22
C LEU A 186 -11.77 -30.66 -0.26
N SER A 187 -12.11 -31.46 0.75
CA SER A 187 -13.14 -31.12 1.73
C SER A 187 -12.80 -29.84 2.52
N ILE A 188 -11.54 -29.67 2.92
CA ILE A 188 -11.07 -28.45 3.58
C ILE A 188 -11.11 -27.25 2.62
N THR A 189 -10.65 -27.42 1.39
CA THR A 189 -10.63 -26.33 0.38
C THR A 189 -12.04 -25.87 0.04
N THR A 190 -12.98 -26.79 -0.13
CA THR A 190 -14.40 -26.47 -0.37
C THR A 190 -15.02 -25.74 0.82
N LEU A 191 -14.74 -26.17 2.06
CA LEU A 191 -15.20 -25.47 3.26
C LEU A 191 -14.71 -24.02 3.30
N ILE A 192 -13.42 -23.79 3.01
CA ILE A 192 -12.83 -22.44 2.98
C ILE A 192 -13.48 -21.58 1.89
N LEU A 193 -13.72 -22.13 0.70
CA LEU A 193 -14.35 -21.41 -0.41
C LEU A 193 -15.80 -21.04 -0.12
N ILE A 194 -16.55 -21.87 0.60
CA ILE A 194 -17.95 -21.60 1.00
C ILE A 194 -18.02 -20.40 1.97
N PHE A 195 -17.10 -20.30 2.92
CA PHE A 195 -17.07 -19.21 3.90
C PHE A 195 -16.46 -17.91 3.39
N ALA A 196 -15.82 -17.91 2.22
CA ALA A 196 -15.15 -16.75 1.65
C ALA A 196 -15.88 -16.24 0.39
N PRO A 197 -16.92 -15.39 0.53
CA PRO A 197 -17.57 -14.76 -0.61
C PRO A 197 -16.55 -13.93 -1.41
N GLN A 198 -16.63 -13.99 -2.74
CA GLN A 198 -15.66 -13.33 -3.65
C GLN A 198 -14.19 -13.76 -3.45
N SER A 199 -13.94 -14.91 -2.81
CA SER A 199 -12.60 -15.46 -2.56
C SER A 199 -11.71 -15.40 -3.79
N LYS A 200 -12.20 -15.79 -4.97
CA LYS A 200 -11.43 -15.73 -6.21
C LYS A 200 -10.86 -14.34 -6.50
N THR A 201 -11.67 -13.29 -6.40
CA THR A 201 -11.26 -11.90 -6.71
C THR A 201 -10.31 -11.37 -5.66
N ILE A 202 -10.64 -11.56 -4.38
CA ILE A 202 -9.83 -11.10 -3.24
C ILE A 202 -8.46 -11.78 -3.23
N ILE A 203 -8.43 -13.11 -3.35
CA ILE A 203 -7.21 -13.92 -3.36
C ILE A 203 -6.33 -13.53 -4.55
N THR A 204 -6.91 -13.46 -5.76
CA THR A 204 -6.14 -13.15 -6.97
C THR A 204 -5.59 -11.73 -6.93
N SER A 205 -6.35 -10.76 -6.44
CA SER A 205 -5.89 -9.38 -6.35
C SER A 205 -4.82 -9.21 -5.28
N LEU A 206 -5.00 -9.76 -4.08
CA LEU A 206 -3.98 -9.71 -3.02
C LEU A 206 -2.69 -10.42 -3.45
N ALA A 207 -2.80 -11.60 -4.09
CA ALA A 207 -1.64 -12.31 -4.61
C ALA A 207 -0.90 -11.48 -5.66
N THR A 208 -1.64 -10.84 -6.57
CA THR A 208 -1.07 -9.99 -7.61
C THR A 208 -0.37 -8.78 -7.00
N GLU A 209 -1.06 -8.01 -6.17
CA GLU A 209 -0.50 -6.80 -5.54
C GLU A 209 0.73 -7.11 -4.70
N PHE A 210 0.66 -8.12 -3.82
CA PHE A 210 1.76 -8.46 -2.95
C PHE A 210 2.99 -8.97 -3.73
N SER A 211 2.77 -9.78 -4.78
CA SER A 211 3.84 -10.26 -5.64
C SER A 211 4.49 -9.11 -6.43
N CYS A 212 3.69 -8.18 -6.95
CA CYS A 212 4.21 -7.01 -7.68
C CYS A 212 5.00 -6.09 -6.74
N VAL A 213 4.54 -5.91 -5.50
CA VAL A 213 5.22 -5.08 -4.49
C VAL A 213 6.53 -5.71 -4.04
N ASP A 214 6.57 -7.02 -3.77
CA ASP A 214 7.83 -7.71 -3.47
C ASP A 214 8.79 -7.60 -4.66
N SER A 215 8.31 -7.79 -5.88
CA SER A 215 9.15 -7.67 -7.09
C SER A 215 9.67 -6.24 -7.29
N TYR A 216 8.82 -5.23 -7.03
CA TYR A 216 9.21 -3.81 -7.04
C TYR A 216 10.31 -3.53 -6.02
N ILE A 217 10.10 -3.91 -4.75
CA ILE A 217 11.01 -3.58 -3.65
C ILE A 217 12.31 -4.41 -3.72
N ALA A 218 12.22 -5.71 -4.04
CA ALA A 218 13.36 -6.61 -4.02
C ALA A 218 14.22 -6.52 -5.27
N ASN A 219 13.60 -6.41 -6.44
CA ASN A 219 14.27 -6.51 -7.74
C ASN A 219 14.22 -5.21 -8.56
N GLY A 220 13.43 -4.21 -8.14
CA GLY A 220 13.18 -3.01 -8.94
C GLY A 220 12.25 -3.25 -10.13
N GLU A 221 11.51 -4.36 -10.18
CA GLU A 221 10.61 -4.65 -11.30
C GLU A 221 9.48 -3.62 -11.38
N GLN A 222 9.16 -3.17 -12.60
CA GLN A 222 8.21 -2.07 -12.88
C GLN A 222 8.56 -0.71 -12.22
N SER A 223 9.60 -0.63 -11.37
CA SER A 223 9.93 0.61 -10.65
C SER A 223 10.21 1.79 -11.56
N GLN A 224 11.04 1.59 -12.60
CA GLN A 224 11.36 2.62 -13.57
C GLN A 224 10.14 3.12 -14.34
N ILE A 225 9.21 2.22 -14.69
CA ILE A 225 7.99 2.61 -15.41
C ILE A 225 7.06 3.38 -14.47
N VAL A 226 6.82 2.89 -13.25
CA VAL A 226 5.96 3.56 -12.27
C VAL A 226 6.52 4.95 -11.94
N LEU A 227 7.82 5.04 -11.61
CA LEU A 227 8.45 6.31 -11.27
C LEU A 227 8.53 7.26 -12.48
N GLY A 228 8.80 6.76 -13.69
CA GLY A 228 8.78 7.59 -14.90
C GLY A 228 7.40 8.16 -15.23
N ASN A 229 6.32 7.42 -14.93
CA ASN A 229 4.96 7.93 -15.08
C ASN A 229 4.61 8.97 -13.99
N LEU A 230 5.09 8.78 -12.77
CA LEU A 230 4.93 9.76 -11.70
C LEU A 230 5.71 11.05 -11.98
N ASP A 231 6.93 10.92 -12.49
CA ASP A 231 7.74 12.06 -12.95
C ASP A 231 7.05 12.79 -14.11
N SER A 232 6.48 12.06 -15.08
CA SER A 232 5.70 12.67 -16.17
C SER A 232 4.47 13.43 -15.69
N LEU A 233 3.83 12.99 -14.61
CA LEU A 233 2.72 13.74 -13.99
C LEU A 233 3.22 15.04 -13.34
N VAL A 234 4.41 15.02 -12.72
CA VAL A 234 5.06 16.23 -12.18
C VAL A 234 5.41 17.20 -13.31
N GLU A 235 5.97 16.71 -14.42
CA GLU A 235 6.25 17.53 -15.62
C GLU A 235 4.97 18.16 -16.18
N TYR A 236 3.89 17.38 -16.31
CA TYR A 236 2.60 17.91 -16.74
C TYR A 236 2.10 19.04 -15.83
N ILE A 237 2.20 18.87 -14.51
CA ILE A 237 1.82 19.92 -13.55
C ILE A 237 2.71 21.15 -13.72
N ALA A 238 4.02 20.98 -13.89
CA ALA A 238 4.97 22.06 -14.09
C ALA A 238 4.68 22.89 -15.35
N GLU A 239 4.19 22.26 -16.41
CA GLU A 239 3.87 22.92 -17.68
C GLU A 239 2.50 23.61 -17.69
N ASN A 240 1.53 23.09 -16.93
CA ASN A 240 0.13 23.51 -17.03
C ASN A 240 -0.37 24.36 -15.86
N GLU A 241 0.31 24.34 -14.71
CA GLU A 241 -0.06 25.12 -13.53
C GLU A 241 0.87 26.33 -13.35
N VAL A 242 0.33 27.43 -12.81
CA VAL A 242 1.09 28.67 -12.62
C VAL A 242 1.89 28.59 -11.31
N GLU A 243 3.22 28.57 -11.42
CA GLU A 243 4.15 28.50 -10.29
C GLU A 243 3.76 27.43 -9.24
N PRO A 244 3.64 26.14 -9.64
CA PRO A 244 3.05 25.14 -8.77
C PRO A 244 3.96 24.81 -7.58
N GLU A 245 3.36 24.74 -6.40
CA GLU A 245 3.99 24.10 -5.24
C GLU A 245 3.40 22.71 -5.05
N ILE A 246 4.23 21.69 -5.25
CA ILE A 246 3.79 20.28 -5.24
C ILE A 246 3.87 19.70 -3.83
N HIS A 247 2.77 19.12 -3.40
CA HIS A 247 2.62 18.38 -2.14
C HIS A 247 2.25 16.92 -2.43
N PHE A 248 3.05 15.97 -1.97
CA PHE A 248 2.72 14.55 -2.09
C PHE A 248 1.82 14.12 -0.92
N HIS A 249 0.63 13.62 -1.23
CA HIS A 249 -0.33 13.06 -0.29
C HIS A 249 -0.33 11.54 -0.44
N CYS A 250 0.38 10.86 0.46
CA CYS A 250 0.68 9.46 0.30
C CYS A 250 0.03 8.63 1.41
N TYR A 251 -0.55 7.50 1.02
CA TYR A 251 -1.10 6.52 1.95
C TYR A 251 -0.41 5.17 1.76
N SER A 252 0.01 4.55 2.86
CA SER A 252 0.58 3.20 2.85
C SER A 252 1.72 3.07 1.83
N PHE A 253 1.65 2.10 0.90
CA PHE A 253 2.63 1.90 -0.17
C PHE A 253 2.83 3.12 -1.08
N GLY A 254 1.85 4.01 -1.21
CA GLY A 254 2.04 5.28 -1.91
C GLY A 254 3.16 6.13 -1.30
N SER A 255 3.41 5.99 0.01
CA SER A 255 4.52 6.66 0.71
C SER A 255 5.88 6.16 0.22
N ILE A 256 5.94 4.89 -0.19
CA ILE A 256 7.14 4.23 -0.69
C ILE A 256 7.44 4.70 -2.11
N LEU A 257 6.42 4.80 -2.95
CA LEU A 257 6.55 5.35 -4.31
C LEU A 257 7.03 6.81 -4.29
N ALA A 258 6.44 7.65 -3.43
CA ALA A 258 6.91 9.03 -3.27
C ALA A 258 8.33 9.11 -2.71
N THR A 259 8.68 8.25 -1.75
CA THR A 259 10.04 8.16 -1.22
C THR A 259 11.04 7.76 -2.32
N ASP A 260 10.67 6.83 -3.20
CA ASP A 260 11.50 6.40 -4.33
C ASP A 260 11.70 7.49 -5.37
N LEU A 261 10.68 8.34 -5.57
CA LEU A 261 10.77 9.48 -6.47
C LEU A 261 11.63 10.62 -5.89
N ILE A 262 11.38 11.00 -4.64
CA ILE A 262 12.00 12.18 -3.99
C ILE A 262 13.42 11.87 -3.51
N PHE A 263 13.66 10.63 -3.07
CA PHE A 263 14.97 10.14 -2.61
C PHE A 263 15.36 8.89 -3.42
N PRO A 264 15.76 9.05 -4.71
CA PRO A 264 16.06 7.91 -5.57
C PRO A 264 17.25 7.09 -5.06
N VAL A 265 17.29 5.81 -5.47
CA VAL A 265 18.41 4.92 -5.17
C VAL A 265 19.67 5.29 -5.97
N ALA A 266 20.82 4.78 -5.50
CA ALA A 266 22.14 4.96 -6.12
C ALA A 266 22.65 6.41 -6.15
N GLU A 267 22.21 7.24 -5.19
CA GLU A 267 22.63 8.65 -5.06
C GLU A 267 22.32 9.50 -6.32
N ILE A 268 21.41 9.02 -7.17
CA ILE A 268 20.97 9.73 -8.37
C ILE A 268 20.09 10.90 -7.94
N PRO A 269 20.28 12.12 -8.51
CA PRO A 269 19.38 13.23 -8.24
C PRO A 269 17.97 12.97 -8.79
N PRO A 270 16.91 13.37 -8.08
CA PRO A 270 15.56 13.42 -8.68
C PRO A 270 15.52 14.44 -9.82
N SER A 271 14.47 14.43 -10.65
CA SER A 271 14.35 15.40 -11.76
C SER A 271 14.32 16.85 -11.27
N ASP A 272 14.69 17.78 -12.16
CA ASP A 272 14.78 19.20 -11.85
C ASP A 272 13.48 19.77 -11.28
N ASN A 273 12.34 19.39 -11.86
CA ASN A 273 11.03 19.87 -11.42
C ASN A 273 10.63 19.26 -10.08
N ILE A 274 10.95 17.98 -9.81
CA ILE A 274 10.78 17.41 -8.47
C ILE A 274 11.56 18.24 -7.45
N GLN A 275 12.83 18.55 -7.74
CA GLN A 275 13.68 19.32 -6.83
C GLN A 275 13.16 20.73 -6.56
N LYS A 276 12.72 21.43 -7.62
CA LYS A 276 12.31 22.83 -7.55
C LYS A 276 10.91 23.01 -6.97
N LEU A 277 9.97 22.15 -7.34
CA LEU A 277 8.54 22.35 -7.11
C LEU A 277 8.02 21.60 -5.88
N THR A 278 8.64 20.50 -5.48
CA THR A 278 8.17 19.73 -4.31
C THR A 278 8.48 20.46 -3.01
N LYS A 279 7.44 20.75 -2.21
CA LYS A 279 7.58 21.46 -0.91
C LYS A 279 7.19 20.61 0.29
N LEU A 280 6.30 19.63 0.09
CA LEU A 280 5.71 18.89 1.19
C LEU A 280 5.53 17.41 0.83
N LEU A 281 5.94 16.53 1.73
CA LEU A 281 5.64 15.11 1.72
C LEU A 281 4.75 14.81 2.92
N ILE A 282 3.55 14.27 2.68
CA ILE A 282 2.62 13.82 3.71
C ILE A 282 2.50 12.31 3.58
N THR A 283 2.94 11.57 4.58
CA THR A 283 2.80 10.11 4.63
C THR A 283 1.78 9.71 5.68
N THR A 284 0.77 8.94 5.29
CA THR A 284 -0.24 8.39 6.20
C THR A 284 -0.09 6.87 6.27
N GLY A 285 0.08 6.32 7.46
CA GLY A 285 0.31 4.88 7.64
C GLY A 285 1.56 4.39 6.92
N ASN A 286 2.67 5.12 7.03
CA ASN A 286 3.90 4.82 6.28
C ASN A 286 4.52 3.46 6.70
N PRO A 287 4.71 2.49 5.77
CA PRO A 287 5.26 1.17 6.10
C PRO A 287 6.78 1.08 6.14
N TYR A 288 7.48 2.16 6.51
CA TYR A 288 8.94 2.25 6.50
C TYR A 288 9.64 1.11 7.27
N GLU A 289 9.32 0.91 8.55
CA GLU A 289 9.94 -0.14 9.38
C GLU A 289 9.60 -1.55 8.89
N PHE A 290 8.36 -1.77 8.45
CA PHE A 290 7.97 -3.04 7.84
C PHE A 290 8.86 -3.35 6.64
N ILE A 291 9.06 -2.40 5.73
CA ILE A 291 9.90 -2.60 4.54
C ILE A 291 11.37 -2.73 4.92
N ASN A 292 11.88 -1.89 5.82
CA ASN A 292 13.26 -1.95 6.27
C ASN A 292 13.58 -3.30 6.95
N ALA A 293 12.61 -3.91 7.64
CA ALA A 293 12.75 -5.22 8.26
C ALA A 293 12.82 -6.37 7.24
N TYR A 294 11.97 -6.37 6.21
CA TYR A 294 11.87 -7.46 5.23
C TYR A 294 12.74 -7.26 3.96
N TYR A 295 13.17 -6.03 3.73
CA TYR A 295 13.94 -5.58 2.57
C TYR A 295 15.02 -4.58 3.01
N PRO A 296 15.99 -4.98 3.85
CA PRO A 296 16.95 -4.07 4.48
C PRO A 296 17.88 -3.35 3.50
N SER A 297 17.94 -3.78 2.23
CA SER A 297 18.67 -3.10 1.16
C SER A 297 17.89 -1.95 0.53
N PHE A 298 16.57 -1.90 0.65
CA PHE A 298 15.71 -1.00 -0.11
C PHE A 298 15.97 0.48 0.19
N PHE A 299 16.20 0.85 1.45
CA PHE A 299 16.51 2.23 1.84
C PHE A 299 18.00 2.57 1.85
N LYS A 300 18.87 1.68 1.34
CA LYS A 300 20.32 1.97 1.28
C LYS A 300 20.63 2.86 0.08
N ARG A 301 21.65 3.71 0.23
CA ARG A 301 22.23 4.55 -0.85
C ARG A 301 21.19 5.42 -1.56
N ARG A 302 20.31 6.02 -0.78
CA ARG A 302 19.30 6.97 -1.25
C ARG A 302 19.95 8.35 -1.42
N SER A 303 19.53 9.11 -2.42
CA SER A 303 19.98 10.48 -2.63
C SER A 303 19.45 11.39 -1.51
N ALA A 304 20.32 12.24 -0.96
CA ALA A 304 20.00 13.16 0.12
C ALA A 304 19.70 14.60 -0.35
N ILE A 305 19.66 14.85 -1.66
CA ILE A 305 19.55 16.21 -2.23
C ILE A 305 18.30 16.96 -1.73
N MET A 306 17.21 16.24 -1.49
CA MET A 306 15.95 16.82 -1.03
C MET A 306 15.88 17.06 0.48
N GLU A 307 16.85 16.61 1.28
CA GLU A 307 16.73 16.57 2.75
C GLU A 307 16.50 17.94 3.41
N ASN A 308 17.00 19.01 2.79
CA ASN A 308 16.87 20.40 3.29
C ASN A 308 15.79 21.20 2.56
N ASN A 309 15.19 20.65 1.49
CA ASN A 309 14.32 21.38 0.58
C ASN A 309 12.84 20.98 0.69
N ILE A 310 12.53 20.00 1.53
CA ILE A 310 11.18 19.47 1.69
C ILE A 310 10.78 19.42 3.16
N LYS A 311 9.51 19.73 3.45
CA LYS A 311 8.90 19.43 4.74
C LYS A 311 8.27 18.03 4.69
N TRP A 312 8.43 17.24 5.74
CA TRP A 312 7.83 15.91 5.84
C TRP A 312 6.90 15.82 7.04
N LEU A 313 5.61 15.53 6.79
CA LEU A 313 4.61 15.22 7.81
C LEU A 313 4.32 13.72 7.81
N ASN A 314 4.35 13.08 8.96
CA ASN A 314 4.03 11.66 9.12
C ASN A 314 2.81 11.47 10.02
N ILE A 315 1.70 11.00 9.44
CA ILE A 315 0.49 10.65 10.16
C ILE A 315 0.51 9.16 10.47
N TYR A 316 0.44 8.81 11.76
CA TYR A 316 0.49 7.42 12.22
C TYR A 316 -0.49 7.15 13.37
N SER A 317 -0.88 5.88 13.49
CA SER A 317 -1.51 5.32 14.69
C SER A 317 -0.55 4.30 15.30
N VAL A 318 -0.37 4.31 16.62
CA VAL A 318 0.37 3.25 17.35
C VAL A 318 -0.38 1.91 17.26
N SER A 319 -1.69 1.95 17.01
CA SER A 319 -2.52 0.76 16.85
C SER A 319 -2.39 0.13 15.45
N ASP A 320 -1.82 0.84 14.48
CA ASP A 320 -1.57 0.35 13.13
C ASP A 320 -0.20 -0.36 13.06
N VAL A 321 -0.22 -1.67 12.83
CA VAL A 321 0.98 -2.51 12.80
C VAL A 321 1.90 -2.24 11.61
N PHE A 322 1.38 -1.64 10.54
CA PHE A 322 2.19 -1.30 9.38
C PHE A 322 2.75 0.11 9.47
N ALA A 323 2.10 1.03 10.19
CA ALA A 323 2.58 2.39 10.31
C ALA A 323 3.86 2.49 11.13
N THR A 324 4.77 3.33 10.64
CA THR A 324 5.99 3.71 11.33
C THR A 324 5.78 5.03 12.04
N ASN A 325 6.04 5.08 13.35
CA ASN A 325 6.09 6.31 14.13
C ASN A 325 7.49 6.95 14.11
N PHE A 326 8.48 6.35 13.46
CA PHE A 326 9.85 6.87 13.38
C PHE A 326 10.51 7.12 14.75
N ARG A 327 10.11 6.36 15.77
CA ARG A 327 10.68 6.38 17.12
C ARG A 327 11.35 5.06 17.42
N LYS A 328 12.32 5.04 18.33
CA LYS A 328 12.97 3.80 18.78
C LYS A 328 12.09 2.99 19.74
N ASP A 329 10.86 3.44 19.99
CA ASP A 329 9.87 2.85 20.88
C ASP A 329 8.46 2.87 20.25
N ASP A 330 7.56 2.07 20.82
CA ASP A 330 6.15 2.00 20.39
C ASP A 330 5.28 3.04 21.13
N THR A 331 5.83 4.21 21.48
CA THR A 331 5.11 5.27 22.18
C THR A 331 4.71 6.40 21.24
N ARG A 332 3.83 7.28 21.73
CA ARG A 332 3.44 8.50 21.02
C ARG A 332 4.48 9.57 21.28
N GLY A 333 4.84 10.31 20.25
CA GLY A 333 5.73 11.46 20.37
C GLY A 333 6.35 11.89 19.04
N GLU A 334 7.30 12.82 19.16
CA GLU A 334 8.11 13.31 18.05
C GLU A 334 8.94 12.20 17.42
N ALA A 335 9.25 12.31 16.13
CA ALA A 335 10.12 11.34 15.46
C ALA A 335 11.57 11.49 15.94
N GLU A 336 12.27 10.37 16.04
CA GLU A 336 13.68 10.28 16.48
C GLU A 336 14.63 9.93 15.33
N PHE A 337 14.10 9.44 14.21
CA PHE A 337 14.86 9.12 13.01
C PHE A 337 14.01 9.35 11.75
N GLY A 338 14.65 9.26 10.58
CA GLY A 338 13.97 9.35 9.28
C GLY A 338 14.45 8.25 8.34
N ILE A 339 14.62 8.58 7.06
CA ILE A 339 15.19 7.64 6.10
C ILE A 339 16.66 7.42 6.44
N LYS A 340 17.10 6.16 6.43
CA LYS A 340 18.47 5.77 6.73
C LYS A 340 19.49 6.58 5.92
N ASN A 341 20.45 7.20 6.63
CA ASN A 341 21.51 8.05 6.08
C ASN A 341 21.04 9.33 5.37
N ILE A 342 19.81 9.79 5.65
CA ILE A 342 19.31 11.11 5.23
C ILE A 342 18.97 11.90 6.50
N ALA A 343 19.34 13.18 6.55
CA ALA A 343 19.20 13.98 7.77
C ALA A 343 17.75 14.37 8.10
N ILE A 344 16.85 14.33 7.12
CA ILE A 344 15.45 14.74 7.30
C ILE A 344 14.70 13.81 8.26
N ILE A 345 14.01 14.40 9.23
CA ILE A 345 13.16 13.73 10.21
C ILE A 345 11.71 14.22 10.02
N PRO A 346 10.71 13.34 9.96
CA PRO A 346 9.32 13.76 9.81
C PRO A 346 8.79 14.47 11.06
N GLU A 347 7.93 15.46 10.86
CA GLU A 347 7.05 15.96 11.90
C GLU A 347 5.92 14.95 12.12
N ASN A 348 5.88 14.37 13.31
CA ASN A 348 4.97 13.30 13.65
C ASN A 348 3.60 13.82 14.08
N ILE A 349 2.54 13.26 13.51
CA ILE A 349 1.15 13.58 13.82
C ILE A 349 0.44 12.29 14.21
N ASN A 350 0.20 12.10 15.50
CA ASN A 350 -0.52 10.93 15.99
C ASN A 350 -2.03 11.08 15.73
N TYR A 351 -2.64 10.05 15.15
CA TYR A 351 -4.08 9.93 14.94
C TYR A 351 -4.55 8.58 15.44
N GLU A 352 -5.35 8.57 16.51
CA GLU A 352 -5.85 7.34 17.13
C GLU A 352 -7.38 7.33 17.11
N ILE A 353 -7.94 6.20 16.70
CA ILE A 353 -9.40 5.99 16.70
C ILE A 353 -9.88 5.19 17.91
N THR A 354 -8.96 4.65 18.71
CA THR A 354 -9.27 3.85 19.90
C THR A 354 -8.30 4.19 21.03
N SER A 355 -8.80 4.12 22.26
CA SER A 355 -8.00 4.25 23.49
C SER A 355 -7.29 2.96 23.87
N ASP A 356 -7.79 1.81 23.40
CA ASP A 356 -7.40 0.50 23.94
C ASP A 356 -6.21 -0.13 23.21
N LYS A 357 -5.21 -0.51 24.00
CA LYS A 357 -4.17 -1.47 23.59
C LYS A 357 -4.70 -2.90 23.69
N SER A 358 -4.65 -3.59 22.56
CA SER A 358 -4.36 -5.03 22.38
C SER A 358 -4.68 -6.00 23.54
N GLY A 359 -5.64 -6.90 23.31
CA GLY A 359 -5.80 -8.18 24.02
C GLY A 359 -5.75 -9.39 23.06
N ILE A 360 -5.88 -10.61 23.58
CA ILE A 360 -5.90 -11.86 22.77
C ILE A 360 -6.99 -11.79 21.68
N ILE A 361 -8.16 -11.23 22.02
CA ILE A 361 -9.26 -11.05 21.07
C ILE A 361 -8.85 -10.12 19.91
N ALA A 362 -8.19 -9.01 20.23
CA ALA A 362 -7.71 -8.04 19.23
C ALA A 362 -6.64 -8.63 18.30
N PHE A 363 -5.84 -9.59 18.80
CA PHE A 363 -4.85 -10.32 18.00
C PHE A 363 -5.53 -11.23 16.97
N PHE A 364 -6.45 -12.10 17.42
CA PHE A 364 -7.17 -13.01 16.52
C PHE A 364 -8.11 -12.28 15.56
N SER A 365 -8.67 -11.13 15.94
CA SER A 365 -9.55 -10.34 15.08
C SER A 365 -8.82 -9.46 14.06
N LEU A 366 -7.48 -9.51 14.03
CA LEU A 366 -6.61 -8.70 13.15
C LEU A 366 -6.86 -7.21 13.30
N ASN A 367 -7.19 -6.74 14.51
CA ASN A 367 -7.58 -5.35 14.71
C ASN A 367 -6.47 -4.38 14.28
N SER A 368 -5.21 -4.68 14.58
CA SER A 368 -4.09 -3.82 14.21
C SER A 368 -3.83 -3.73 12.70
N ILE A 369 -4.14 -4.78 11.94
CA ILE A 369 -4.12 -4.75 10.46
C ILE A 369 -5.31 -3.94 9.93
N LYS A 370 -6.47 -4.07 10.58
CA LYS A 370 -7.66 -3.28 10.24
C LYS A 370 -7.45 -1.79 10.53
N MET A 371 -6.74 -1.44 11.60
CA MET A 371 -6.41 -0.06 11.96
C MET A 371 -5.70 0.69 10.83
N HIS A 372 -4.93 -0.02 10.00
CA HIS A 372 -4.30 0.57 8.82
C HIS A 372 -5.28 1.27 7.89
N LYS A 373 -6.54 0.82 7.85
CA LYS A 373 -7.61 1.38 7.00
C LYS A 373 -8.44 2.44 7.71
N CYS A 374 -8.15 2.70 8.98
CA CYS A 374 -8.98 3.53 9.86
C CYS A 374 -8.48 4.96 10.02
N TYR A 375 -7.56 5.42 9.16
CA TYR A 375 -7.20 6.84 9.07
C TYR A 375 -8.38 7.70 8.61
N TRP A 376 -9.44 7.09 8.09
CA TRP A 376 -10.69 7.73 7.71
C TRP A 376 -11.85 6.76 7.86
N ASP A 377 -13.02 7.33 8.14
CA ASP A 377 -14.29 6.60 8.07
C ASP A 377 -14.62 6.23 6.60
N PRO A 378 -15.27 5.07 6.36
CA PRO A 378 -15.76 4.72 5.02
C PRO A 378 -16.66 5.77 4.38
N SER A 379 -17.41 6.52 5.20
CA SER A 379 -18.17 7.70 4.78
C SER A 379 -17.28 8.95 4.76
N THR A 380 -17.40 9.77 3.72
CA THR A 380 -16.66 11.04 3.62
C THR A 380 -17.14 12.09 4.62
N ILE A 381 -18.33 11.90 5.22
CA ILE A 381 -18.90 12.78 6.26
C ILE A 381 -18.36 12.40 7.66
N GLY A 382 -17.84 11.18 7.82
CA GLY A 382 -17.27 10.71 9.08
C GLY A 382 -15.93 11.35 9.42
N GLN A 383 -15.36 10.94 10.57
CA GLN A 383 -14.06 11.46 11.00
C GLN A 383 -12.91 10.94 10.13
N SER A 384 -11.85 11.73 10.04
CA SER A 384 -10.62 11.32 9.36
C SER A 384 -9.40 12.05 9.93
N CYS A 385 -8.22 11.58 9.53
CA CYS A 385 -6.95 12.21 9.84
C CYS A 385 -6.83 13.63 9.25
N MET A 386 -7.74 14.07 8.37
CA MET A 386 -7.80 15.47 7.92
C MET A 386 -7.95 16.44 9.10
N LYS A 387 -8.64 16.03 10.18
CA LYS A 387 -8.79 16.81 11.40
C LYS A 387 -7.45 17.20 12.05
N VAL A 388 -6.45 16.34 11.97
CA VAL A 388 -5.12 16.61 12.54
C VAL A 388 -4.14 17.17 11.50
N LEU A 389 -4.38 16.89 10.21
CA LEU A 389 -3.56 17.40 9.11
C LEU A 389 -3.89 18.85 8.75
N LEU A 390 -5.17 19.21 8.63
CA LEU A 390 -5.59 20.53 8.14
C LEU A 390 -5.01 21.69 8.96
N PRO A 391 -4.99 21.66 10.31
CA PRO A 391 -4.36 22.72 11.09
C PRO A 391 -2.89 22.94 10.75
N LYS A 392 -2.16 21.86 10.41
CA LYS A 392 -0.75 21.94 9.99
C LYS A 392 -0.60 22.54 8.59
N LEU A 393 -1.53 22.24 7.68
CA LEU A 393 -1.55 22.82 6.34
C LEU A 393 -1.85 24.32 6.39
N ILE A 394 -2.88 24.74 7.14
CA ILE A 394 -3.24 26.15 7.31
C ILE A 394 -2.11 26.91 8.02
N GLY A 395 -1.62 26.39 9.15
CA GLY A 395 -0.58 27.06 9.95
C GLY A 395 0.73 27.27 9.19
N SER A 396 1.01 26.40 8.21
CA SER A 396 2.20 26.47 7.35
C SER A 396 1.94 27.17 6.01
N LYS A 397 0.74 27.72 5.78
CA LYS A 397 0.31 28.34 4.50
C LYS A 397 0.45 27.41 3.28
N HIS A 398 0.16 26.13 3.47
CA HIS A 398 0.13 25.12 2.41
C HIS A 398 -1.25 24.97 1.75
N ILE A 399 -2.30 25.54 2.35
CA ILE A 399 -3.65 25.70 1.81
C ILE A 399 -4.12 27.13 2.11
#